data_AF-A0A815XR11-F1
#
_entry.id   AF-A0A815XR11-F1
#
_cell.length_a   1.000
_cell.length_b   1.000
_cell.length_c   1.000
_cell.angle_alpha   90.00
_cell.angle_beta   90.00
_cell.angle_gamma   90.00
#
_symmetry.space_group_name_H-M   'P 1'
#
loop_
_entity.id
_entity.type
_entity.pdbx_description
1 polymer ?
#
loop_
_entity_poly.entity_id
_entity_poly.type
_entity_poly.pdbx_seq_one_letter_code
_entity_poly.pdbx_strand_id
1 'polypeptide(L)'
;FLYLITGNLEKLRKMMKIAEVRKDVSGQFQIAMLLGDVEERVKLLRQCNQKSLAYVMAATHGLDEQAEQLRESLDDKVPEIDPNAELISPPCPISQQESNWPLLAVSKGIFEGAGLVSNQPAATGPGLTANVPTKLAADVRYEDAATSGGDWADDEVQMELDEDDVGRSGINASQDEQGEGWGDTDLELPPDLEGVGATGGAGDEDDAGGYFVAPTKGQSVPQYWIQNSKLAVDHVLSGSFESAMRLLHDQVGIVSFEEYKQIFLQIYSRSRTAFTALPSLPALYAYPLRNWRDAHSPKLFFPAVGLKLETLVARLQVAYRLTTNGKFQEAVENFRSILLSVPLLVVESRQDILESQQLIEICKEYIVGLQMSMAKKDIAKDEKRSCELAAYFTHIQLQPVHKIMTLKSASVQAFKMKNYKVAASFAKRLLELGPTPDVAQQTRKILSVCEKNPVDEQPLNYDEYNPFDICAASYVPIYRGNPLVKCPLSGAAYLPEFKGQLCRVTKATEIGKESLGLRISMSQFR
;
A
#
# COMPACT_ATOMS: atom_id res chain seq x y z
N PHE A 1 2.00 21.58 -34.40
CA PHE A 1 1.09 20.93 -33.44
C PHE A 1 0.55 19.58 -33.91
N LEU A 2 -0.42 19.49 -34.85
CA LEU A 2 -1.06 18.20 -35.20
C LEU A 2 -0.05 17.07 -35.51
N TYR A 3 0.95 17.31 -36.37
CA TYR A 3 1.96 16.30 -36.72
C TYR A 3 2.89 15.86 -35.58
N LEU A 4 3.02 16.66 -34.52
CA LEU A 4 3.73 16.27 -33.29
C LEU A 4 2.87 15.30 -32.48
N ILE A 5 1.58 15.63 -32.32
CA ILE A 5 0.60 14.82 -31.58
C ILE A 5 0.35 13.48 -32.28
N THR A 6 0.33 13.44 -33.61
CA THR A 6 0.15 12.19 -34.39
C THR A 6 1.46 11.42 -34.66
N GLY A 7 2.61 11.92 -34.19
CA GLY A 7 3.91 11.27 -34.36
C GLY A 7 4.51 11.30 -35.78
N ASN A 8 3.91 12.03 -36.72
CA ASN A 8 4.37 12.05 -38.11
C ASN A 8 5.53 13.04 -38.32
N LEU A 9 6.73 12.61 -37.95
CA LEU A 9 7.98 13.40 -38.07
C LEU A 9 8.31 13.78 -39.53
N GLU A 10 7.90 12.98 -40.53
CA GLU A 10 8.13 13.30 -41.94
C GLU A 10 7.34 14.51 -42.43
N LYS A 11 6.04 14.58 -42.11
CA LYS A 11 5.19 15.74 -42.43
C LYS A 11 5.69 16.98 -41.67
N LEU A 12 6.24 16.80 -40.47
CA LEU A 12 6.82 17.88 -39.67
C LEU A 12 8.16 18.39 -40.27
N ARG A 13 9.03 17.51 -40.79
CA ARG A 13 10.19 17.90 -41.63
C ARG A 13 9.80 18.59 -42.94
N LYS A 14 8.71 18.15 -43.59
CA LYS A 14 8.16 18.85 -44.78
C LYS A 14 7.65 20.25 -44.41
N MET A 15 7.03 20.40 -43.24
CA MET A 15 6.60 21.70 -42.71
C MET A 15 7.78 22.66 -42.44
N MET A 16 8.92 22.16 -41.97
CA MET A 16 10.16 22.95 -41.83
C MET A 16 10.61 23.54 -43.16
N LYS A 17 10.68 22.74 -44.23
CA LYS A 17 11.04 23.20 -45.59
C LYS A 17 10.04 24.20 -46.16
N ILE A 18 8.76 24.09 -45.80
CA ILE A 18 7.74 25.09 -46.19
C ILE A 18 7.94 26.42 -45.44
N ALA A 19 8.35 26.39 -44.16
CA ALA A 19 8.68 27.59 -43.40
C ALA A 19 9.92 28.30 -43.97
N GLU A 20 10.95 27.54 -44.35
CA GLU A 20 12.16 28.02 -45.04
C GLU A 20 11.81 28.76 -46.35
N VAL A 21 11.03 28.12 -47.23
CA VAL A 21 10.56 28.74 -48.50
C VAL A 21 9.72 30.00 -48.26
N ARG A 22 8.97 30.05 -47.16
CA ARG A 22 8.17 31.23 -46.75
C ARG A 22 8.97 32.30 -46.00
N LYS A 23 10.26 32.05 -45.69
CA LYS A 23 11.13 32.90 -44.85
C LYS A 23 10.58 33.15 -43.44
N ASP A 24 9.77 32.24 -42.90
CA ASP A 24 9.28 32.30 -41.52
C ASP A 24 10.29 31.66 -40.57
N VAL A 25 11.27 32.46 -40.15
CA VAL A 25 12.38 32.00 -39.30
C VAL A 25 11.90 31.58 -37.90
N SER A 26 10.84 32.22 -37.38
CA SER A 26 10.25 31.88 -36.08
C SER A 26 9.56 30.51 -36.14
N GLY A 27 8.73 30.29 -37.16
CA GLY A 27 8.12 28.99 -37.43
C GLY A 27 9.15 27.89 -37.67
N GLN A 28 10.21 28.17 -38.43
CA GLN A 28 11.28 27.20 -38.69
C GLN A 28 12.03 26.81 -37.41
N PHE A 29 12.35 27.78 -36.54
CA PHE A 29 13.01 27.52 -35.25
C PHE A 29 12.12 26.70 -34.30
N GLN A 30 10.81 27.01 -34.21
CA GLN A 30 9.86 26.21 -33.43
C GLN A 30 9.77 24.77 -33.94
N ILE A 31 9.77 24.56 -35.27
CA ILE A 31 9.73 23.22 -35.85
C ILE A 31 11.04 22.46 -35.60
N ALA A 32 12.20 23.14 -35.64
CA ALA A 32 13.50 22.57 -35.26
C ALA A 32 13.57 22.20 -33.76
N MET A 33 12.98 23.04 -32.90
CA MET A 33 12.84 22.75 -31.46
C MET A 33 12.06 21.46 -31.23
N LEU A 34 10.92 21.30 -31.92
CA LEU A 34 10.07 20.11 -31.83
C LEU A 34 10.67 18.84 -32.44
N LEU A 35 11.63 18.94 -33.37
CA LEU A 35 12.31 17.79 -33.98
C LEU A 35 13.49 17.26 -33.17
N GLY A 36 14.01 18.01 -32.20
CA GLY A 36 15.31 17.72 -31.60
C GLY A 36 16.51 18.09 -32.49
N ASP A 37 16.28 18.67 -33.68
CA ASP A 37 17.32 19.02 -34.64
C ASP A 37 18.09 20.27 -34.15
N VAL A 38 19.35 20.09 -33.77
CA VAL A 38 20.22 21.16 -33.24
C VAL A 38 20.97 21.88 -34.36
N GLU A 39 21.37 21.18 -35.43
CA GLU A 39 22.11 21.79 -36.54
C GLU A 39 21.29 22.88 -37.23
N GLU A 40 20.01 22.62 -37.49
CA GLU A 40 19.11 23.63 -38.08
C GLU A 40 18.87 24.82 -37.14
N ARG A 41 18.91 24.64 -35.82
CA ARG A 41 18.86 25.77 -34.86
C ARG A 41 20.11 26.64 -34.98
N VAL A 42 21.29 26.03 -35.01
CA VAL A 42 22.57 26.75 -35.14
C VAL A 42 22.65 27.50 -36.47
N LYS A 43 22.23 26.86 -37.58
CA LYS A 43 22.13 27.51 -38.91
C LYS A 43 21.18 28.71 -38.90
N LEU A 44 19.99 28.59 -38.32
CA LEU A 44 19.01 29.68 -38.22
C LEU A 44 19.52 30.85 -37.38
N LEU A 45 20.15 30.58 -36.23
CA LEU A 45 20.69 31.61 -35.35
C LEU A 45 21.85 32.37 -36.01
N ARG A 46 22.69 31.67 -36.80
CA ARG A 46 23.71 32.28 -37.66
C ARG A 46 23.08 33.19 -38.72
N GLN A 47 21.97 32.79 -39.35
CA GLN A 47 21.22 33.64 -40.30
C GLN A 47 20.58 34.88 -39.64
N CYS A 48 20.15 34.77 -38.38
CA CYS A 48 19.63 35.88 -37.58
C CYS A 48 20.71 36.81 -36.98
N ASN A 49 21.99 36.65 -37.33
CA ASN A 49 23.14 37.34 -36.71
C ASN A 49 23.29 37.11 -35.18
N GLN A 50 22.58 36.16 -34.58
CA GLN A 50 22.68 35.80 -33.16
C GLN A 50 23.82 34.79 -32.92
N LYS A 51 25.03 35.16 -33.36
CA LYS A 51 26.22 34.29 -33.36
C LYS A 51 26.64 33.80 -31.97
N SER A 52 26.49 34.62 -30.94
CA SER A 52 26.81 34.24 -29.55
C SER A 52 25.90 33.12 -29.03
N LEU A 53 24.60 33.20 -29.32
CA LEU A 53 23.64 32.15 -28.97
C LEU A 53 23.87 30.87 -29.79
N ALA A 54 24.23 31.02 -31.07
CA ALA A 54 24.60 29.92 -31.94
C ALA A 54 25.85 29.16 -31.44
N TYR A 55 26.87 29.89 -30.97
CA TYR A 55 28.08 29.32 -30.37
C TYR A 55 27.76 28.53 -29.10
N VAL A 56 26.98 29.09 -28.17
CA VAL A 56 26.58 28.39 -26.93
C VAL A 56 25.80 27.11 -27.26
N MET A 57 24.84 27.16 -28.19
CA MET A 57 24.11 25.95 -28.60
C MET A 57 24.99 24.90 -29.28
N ALA A 58 25.97 25.31 -30.10
CA ALA A 58 26.90 24.38 -30.74
C ALA A 58 27.82 23.70 -29.70
N ALA A 59 28.38 24.48 -28.77
CA ALA A 59 29.30 23.98 -27.74
C ALA A 59 28.59 23.12 -26.68
N THR A 60 27.38 23.48 -26.25
CA THR A 60 26.58 22.68 -25.30
C THR A 60 26.11 21.34 -25.87
N HIS A 61 26.01 21.22 -27.20
CA HIS A 61 25.50 20.01 -27.86
C HIS A 61 26.55 19.23 -28.69
N GLY A 62 27.85 19.56 -28.56
CA GLY A 62 28.95 18.80 -29.15
C GLY A 62 29.13 18.97 -30.66
N LEU A 63 28.77 20.12 -31.22
CA LEU A 63 28.97 20.47 -32.64
C LEU A 63 30.26 21.30 -32.83
N ASP A 64 31.40 20.69 -32.49
CA ASP A 64 32.69 21.35 -32.35
C ASP A 64 33.13 22.11 -33.62
N GLU A 65 33.01 21.50 -34.80
CA GLU A 65 33.38 22.14 -36.09
C GLU A 65 32.60 23.43 -36.38
N GLN A 66 31.33 23.51 -35.94
CA GLN A 66 30.53 24.73 -36.11
C GLN A 66 30.76 25.72 -34.97
N ALA A 67 31.08 25.25 -33.76
CA ALA A 67 31.49 26.11 -32.66
C ALA A 67 32.80 26.86 -32.97
N GLU A 68 33.81 26.19 -33.55
CA GLU A 68 35.07 26.82 -33.95
C GLU A 68 34.87 27.88 -35.04
N GLN A 69 34.13 27.59 -36.10
CA GLN A 69 33.81 28.57 -37.16
C GLN A 69 33.01 29.78 -36.64
N LEU A 70 32.17 29.59 -35.61
CA LEU A 70 31.42 30.68 -34.99
C LEU A 70 32.31 31.50 -34.05
N ARG A 71 33.26 30.85 -33.35
CA ARG A 71 34.26 31.47 -32.47
C ARG A 71 35.22 32.40 -33.21
N GLU A 72 35.71 31.99 -34.38
CA GLU A 72 36.51 32.88 -35.26
C GLU A 72 35.73 34.11 -35.74
N SER A 73 34.39 34.07 -35.69
CA SER A 73 33.50 35.14 -36.14
C SER A 73 32.96 36.04 -35.01
N LEU A 74 33.50 35.88 -33.79
CA LEU A 74 33.14 36.57 -32.55
C LEU A 74 34.37 37.28 -31.95
N ASP A 75 34.37 38.61 -31.88
CA ASP A 75 35.40 39.36 -31.13
C ASP A 75 35.21 39.19 -29.61
N ASP A 76 36.21 38.58 -28.95
CA ASP A 76 36.58 38.62 -27.51
C ASP A 76 35.51 38.41 -26.41
N LYS A 77 34.23 38.20 -26.73
CA LYS A 77 33.16 37.90 -25.76
C LYS A 77 32.54 36.52 -25.99
N VAL A 78 33.31 35.50 -25.67
CA VAL A 78 32.84 34.11 -25.60
C VAL A 78 32.05 33.92 -24.30
N PRO A 79 30.76 33.52 -24.34
CA PRO A 79 29.99 33.23 -23.13
C PRO A 79 30.50 31.94 -22.44
N GLU A 80 30.42 31.89 -21.12
CA GLU A 80 30.68 30.67 -20.34
C GLU A 80 29.56 29.63 -20.60
N ILE A 81 29.94 28.34 -20.53
CA ILE A 81 29.05 27.21 -20.85
C ILE A 81 28.65 26.52 -19.55
N ASP A 82 27.34 26.37 -19.32
CA ASP A 82 26.82 25.61 -18.18
C ASP A 82 27.06 24.09 -18.39
N PRO A 83 27.82 23.40 -17.51
CA PRO A 83 28.17 21.99 -17.68
C PRO A 83 27.01 21.01 -17.40
N ASN A 84 25.82 21.52 -17.07
CA ASN A 84 24.63 20.74 -16.69
C ASN A 84 23.42 21.00 -17.61
N ALA A 85 23.66 21.53 -18.81
CA ALA A 85 22.61 21.84 -19.78
C ALA A 85 22.21 20.59 -20.60
N GLU A 86 20.98 20.11 -20.41
CA GLU A 86 20.42 18.94 -21.09
C GLU A 86 19.55 19.36 -22.29
N LEU A 87 19.56 18.56 -23.38
CA LEU A 87 18.75 18.84 -24.57
C LEU A 87 17.26 18.60 -24.27
N ILE A 88 16.50 19.69 -24.10
CA ILE A 88 15.04 19.60 -23.99
C ILE A 88 14.45 19.28 -25.37
N SER A 89 14.13 18.00 -25.58
CA SER A 89 13.33 17.50 -26.71
C SER A 89 11.99 16.94 -26.22
N PRO A 90 10.88 17.13 -26.95
CA PRO A 90 9.63 16.44 -26.63
C PRO A 90 9.81 14.90 -26.72
N PRO A 91 9.13 14.10 -25.89
CA PRO A 91 9.25 12.65 -25.92
C PRO A 91 8.81 12.09 -27.28
N CYS A 92 9.56 11.15 -27.83
CA CYS A 92 9.26 10.54 -29.13
C CYS A 92 7.89 9.82 -29.09
N PRO A 93 6.93 10.16 -29.96
CA PRO A 93 5.61 9.53 -29.94
C PRO A 93 5.67 8.03 -30.25
N ILE A 94 5.10 7.23 -29.33
CA ILE A 94 5.17 5.75 -29.35
C ILE A 94 4.31 5.14 -30.47
N SER A 95 3.28 5.84 -30.94
CA SER A 95 2.37 5.38 -31.99
C SER A 95 2.22 6.44 -33.07
N GLN A 96 2.54 6.08 -34.31
CA GLN A 96 2.37 6.94 -35.48
C GLN A 96 0.96 6.76 -36.04
N GLN A 97 0.14 7.80 -35.92
CA GLN A 97 -1.19 7.83 -36.51
C GLN A 97 -1.08 8.29 -37.98
N GLU A 98 -0.81 7.33 -38.87
CA GLU A 98 -0.73 7.59 -40.32
C GLU A 98 -2.10 7.71 -41.00
N SER A 99 -3.12 7.10 -40.41
CA SER A 99 -4.51 7.15 -40.88
C SER A 99 -4.97 8.60 -41.02
N ASN A 100 -5.57 8.92 -42.17
CA ASN A 100 -6.27 10.19 -42.32
C ASN A 100 -7.41 10.26 -41.29
N TRP A 101 -7.61 11.43 -40.69
CA TRP A 101 -8.75 11.67 -39.80
C TRP A 101 -10.05 11.27 -40.52
N PRO A 102 -10.98 10.55 -39.86
CA PRO A 102 -12.22 10.13 -40.50
C PRO A 102 -13.01 11.36 -40.94
N LEU A 103 -13.00 11.61 -42.25
CA LEU A 103 -13.83 12.62 -42.87
C LEU A 103 -15.28 12.13 -42.76
N LEU A 104 -16.13 12.92 -42.10
CA LEU A 104 -17.57 12.74 -42.17
C LEU A 104 -17.96 12.72 -43.65
N ALA A 105 -18.64 11.67 -44.08
CA ALA A 105 -19.18 11.58 -45.42
C ALA A 105 -20.35 12.57 -45.56
N VAL A 106 -20.02 13.83 -45.81
CA VAL A 106 -21.00 14.85 -46.18
C VAL A 106 -21.59 14.41 -47.52
N SER A 107 -22.80 13.86 -47.49
CA SER A 107 -23.58 13.65 -48.69
C SER A 107 -23.78 15.01 -49.35
N LYS A 108 -23.40 15.14 -50.62
CA LYS A 108 -23.65 16.36 -51.38
C LYS A 108 -25.15 16.64 -51.33
N GLY A 109 -25.52 17.80 -50.81
CA GLY A 109 -26.92 18.22 -50.75
C GLY A 109 -27.50 18.25 -52.16
N ILE A 110 -28.76 17.83 -52.31
CA ILE A 110 -29.45 17.73 -53.60
C ILE A 110 -29.43 19.08 -54.38
N PHE A 111 -29.27 20.20 -53.66
CA PHE A 111 -29.15 21.54 -54.23
C PHE A 111 -27.81 21.85 -54.92
N GLU A 112 -26.74 21.09 -54.65
CA GLU A 112 -25.40 21.32 -55.22
C GLU A 112 -25.24 20.71 -56.63
N GLY A 113 -26.20 19.88 -57.07
CA GLY A 113 -26.17 19.18 -58.36
C GLY A 113 -26.97 19.83 -59.49
N ALA A 114 -27.69 20.93 -59.23
CA ALA A 114 -28.62 21.55 -60.19
C ALA A 114 -28.07 22.80 -60.91
N GLY A 115 -26.84 23.21 -60.61
CA GLY A 115 -26.14 24.29 -61.30
C GLY A 115 -24.81 23.82 -61.88
N LEU A 116 -24.53 24.22 -63.12
CA LEU A 116 -23.24 24.05 -63.81
C LEU A 116 -22.92 22.63 -64.34
N VAL A 117 -23.80 22.10 -65.20
CA VAL A 117 -23.36 21.30 -66.35
C VAL A 117 -23.62 22.07 -67.64
N SER A 118 -22.62 22.84 -68.07
CA SER A 118 -22.42 23.17 -69.48
C SER A 118 -20.93 23.24 -69.79
N ASN A 119 -20.54 22.64 -70.92
CA ASN A 119 -19.21 22.62 -71.55
C ASN A 119 -18.07 21.83 -70.84
N GLN A 120 -18.08 20.52 -71.09
CA GLN A 120 -16.88 19.69 -71.35
C GLN A 120 -16.28 20.00 -72.75
N PRO A 121 -15.16 19.38 -73.25
CA PRO A 121 -14.48 18.12 -72.88
C PRO A 121 -12.98 18.34 -72.47
N ALA A 122 -12.01 17.40 -72.43
CA ALA A 122 -11.87 16.02 -72.95
C ALA A 122 -10.79 15.18 -72.19
N ALA A 123 -10.38 14.04 -72.80
CA ALA A 123 -9.19 13.20 -72.56
C ALA A 123 -9.11 12.41 -71.23
N THR A 124 -9.56 11.14 -71.10
CA THR A 124 -8.99 9.86 -71.63
C THR A 124 -7.52 9.64 -71.27
N GLY A 125 -7.06 8.58 -70.59
CA GLY A 125 -7.63 7.34 -70.00
C GLY A 125 -6.44 6.42 -69.61
N PRO A 126 -6.56 5.07 -69.50
CA PRO A 126 -7.59 4.25 -68.86
C PRO A 126 -6.99 3.22 -67.86
N GLY A 127 -7.81 2.58 -67.03
CA GLY A 127 -7.41 1.44 -66.19
C GLY A 127 -8.58 0.81 -65.44
N LEU A 128 -9.14 -0.29 -65.97
CA LEU A 128 -10.35 -0.94 -65.46
C LEU A 128 -10.17 -2.48 -65.43
N THR A 129 -11.15 -3.18 -64.83
CA THR A 129 -11.38 -4.65 -64.82
C THR A 129 -10.57 -5.51 -63.82
N ALA A 130 -11.07 -6.65 -63.31
CA ALA A 130 -12.44 -7.12 -63.05
C ALA A 130 -12.42 -8.46 -62.24
N ASN A 131 -13.53 -8.76 -61.52
CA ASN A 131 -14.11 -10.08 -61.12
C ASN A 131 -14.54 -10.13 -59.63
N VAL A 132 -15.80 -9.98 -59.18
CA VAL A 132 -17.12 -10.57 -59.58
C VAL A 132 -17.17 -12.09 -59.29
N PRO A 133 -18.23 -12.68 -58.65
CA PRO A 133 -19.05 -12.25 -57.48
C PRO A 133 -19.42 -13.43 -56.51
N THR A 134 -20.43 -13.30 -55.62
CA THR A 134 -21.62 -14.23 -55.42
C THR A 134 -22.10 -14.52 -53.96
N LYS A 135 -23.37 -14.15 -53.68
CA LYS A 135 -24.38 -14.69 -52.69
C LYS A 135 -24.16 -14.71 -51.16
N LEU A 136 -24.78 -13.73 -50.48
CA LEU A 136 -25.99 -13.82 -49.62
C LEU A 136 -26.38 -15.17 -48.93
N ALA A 137 -26.49 -15.19 -47.58
CA ALA A 137 -27.75 -15.48 -46.81
C ALA A 137 -27.56 -15.74 -45.28
N ALA A 138 -28.66 -15.50 -44.52
CA ALA A 138 -29.07 -16.09 -43.22
C ALA A 138 -28.61 -15.50 -41.85
N ASP A 139 -29.57 -14.79 -41.23
CA ASP A 139 -30.13 -14.91 -39.86
C ASP A 139 -29.29 -14.81 -38.57
N VAL A 140 -29.79 -13.95 -37.66
CA VAL A 140 -29.73 -14.12 -36.20
C VAL A 140 -31.11 -13.83 -35.60
N ARG A 141 -31.63 -14.77 -34.78
CA ARG A 141 -32.86 -14.61 -33.98
C ARG A 141 -32.53 -14.36 -32.51
N TYR A 142 -33.47 -13.69 -31.82
CA TYR A 142 -33.55 -13.58 -30.36
C TYR A 142 -34.40 -14.71 -29.76
N GLU A 143 -34.00 -15.16 -28.56
CA GLU A 143 -34.83 -15.65 -27.45
C GLU A 143 -34.01 -15.39 -26.15
N ASP A 144 -34.53 -15.33 -24.93
CA ASP A 144 -35.69 -14.71 -24.26
C ASP A 144 -35.62 -15.21 -22.79
N ALA A 145 -36.03 -14.40 -21.81
CA ALA A 145 -36.16 -14.81 -20.40
C ALA A 145 -36.99 -13.81 -19.58
N ALA A 146 -38.31 -14.01 -19.55
CA ALA A 146 -39.23 -13.40 -18.59
C ALA A 146 -39.02 -13.97 -17.15
N THR A 147 -39.56 -13.45 -16.03
CA THR A 147 -40.70 -12.52 -15.81
C THR A 147 -40.67 -11.93 -14.37
N SER A 148 -41.59 -10.98 -14.10
CA SER A 148 -42.14 -10.57 -12.77
C SER A 148 -41.47 -9.36 -12.09
N GLY A 149 -42.18 -8.26 -11.74
CA GLY A 149 -43.58 -7.89 -12.04
C GLY A 149 -44.12 -6.79 -11.10
N GLY A 150 -44.89 -5.83 -11.64
CA GLY A 150 -45.53 -4.72 -10.90
C GLY A 150 -44.62 -3.52 -10.58
N ASP A 151 -45.10 -2.26 -10.50
CA ASP A 151 -46.44 -1.72 -10.73
C ASP A 151 -46.35 -0.23 -11.14
N TRP A 152 -47.41 0.34 -11.71
CA TRP A 152 -47.42 1.66 -12.36
C TRP A 152 -47.91 2.79 -11.44
N ALA A 153 -47.24 3.95 -11.49
CA ALA A 153 -47.81 5.24 -11.11
C ALA A 153 -47.07 6.37 -11.84
N ASP A 154 -47.67 6.83 -12.94
CA ASP A 154 -47.33 8.06 -13.64
C ASP A 154 -48.62 8.90 -13.68
N ASP A 155 -48.54 10.17 -13.32
CA ASP A 155 -49.42 11.23 -13.82
C ASP A 155 -48.91 12.61 -13.34
N GLU A 156 -48.74 13.53 -14.30
CA GLU A 156 -48.47 14.96 -14.09
C GLU A 156 -49.75 15.73 -13.68
N VAL A 157 -49.74 17.07 -13.86
CA VAL A 157 -50.88 18.02 -13.73
C VAL A 157 -51.11 18.45 -12.26
N GLN A 158 -51.21 19.75 -11.88
CA GLN A 158 -51.54 21.00 -12.60
C GLN A 158 -50.87 22.25 -11.96
N MET A 159 -50.85 23.38 -12.67
CA MET A 159 -50.53 24.72 -12.13
C MET A 159 -51.78 25.63 -12.07
N GLU A 160 -51.69 26.73 -11.30
CA GLU A 160 -52.53 27.96 -11.35
C GLU A 160 -54.00 27.84 -10.84
N LEU A 161 -54.64 28.82 -10.16
CA LEU A 161 -54.31 30.18 -9.62
C LEU A 161 -55.37 30.57 -8.54
N ASP A 162 -55.01 31.47 -7.61
CA ASP A 162 -55.82 32.56 -6.99
C ASP A 162 -57.14 32.25 -6.22
N GLU A 163 -57.74 33.12 -5.38
CA GLU A 163 -57.49 34.53 -4.98
C GLU A 163 -58.08 34.83 -3.56
N ASP A 164 -57.39 35.68 -2.78
CA ASP A 164 -57.87 36.79 -1.91
C ASP A 164 -58.92 36.77 -0.74
N ASP A 165 -58.75 37.82 0.08
CA ASP A 165 -59.68 38.57 0.97
C ASP A 165 -59.88 38.07 2.44
N VAL A 166 -59.91 38.90 3.50
CA VAL A 166 -59.91 40.38 3.67
C VAL A 166 -59.04 40.75 4.90
N GLY A 167 -58.38 41.92 4.93
CA GLY A 167 -57.79 42.49 6.16
C GLY A 167 -58.75 43.42 6.94
N ARG A 168 -58.29 43.98 8.09
CA ARG A 168 -58.35 45.43 8.44
C ARG A 168 -58.14 45.80 9.94
N SER A 169 -57.34 46.87 10.13
CA SER A 169 -57.24 47.81 11.27
C SER A 169 -56.93 47.29 12.68
N GLY A 170 -55.78 47.72 13.22
CA GLY A 170 -55.36 47.49 14.59
C GLY A 170 -55.94 48.47 15.63
N ILE A 171 -55.34 48.43 16.82
CA ILE A 171 -55.58 49.31 17.97
C ILE A 171 -54.24 49.49 18.73
N ASN A 172 -54.13 50.59 19.46
CA ASN A 172 -52.95 51.04 20.20
C ASN A 172 -52.57 50.18 21.42
N ALA A 173 -51.27 50.18 21.70
CA ALA A 173 -50.61 50.27 23.01
C ALA A 173 -51.27 49.69 24.28
N SER A 174 -50.54 48.77 24.92
CA SER A 174 -50.30 48.82 26.38
C SER A 174 -48.85 48.41 26.67
N GLN A 175 -48.15 49.20 27.48
CA GLN A 175 -46.98 48.73 28.22
C GLN A 175 -47.47 47.95 29.44
N ASP A 176 -46.68 46.97 29.89
CA ASP A 176 -46.45 46.54 31.28
C ASP A 176 -45.38 45.44 31.19
N GLU A 177 -44.09 45.79 31.26
CA GLU A 177 -43.27 45.94 32.48
C GLU A 177 -42.88 44.62 33.20
N GLN A 178 -41.56 44.54 33.46
CA GLN A 178 -40.86 43.74 34.48
C GLN A 178 -40.67 42.23 34.22
N GLY A 179 -39.40 41.86 34.00
CA GLY A 179 -38.94 40.48 33.82
C GLY A 179 -37.44 40.35 33.54
N GLU A 180 -36.58 41.17 34.16
CA GLU A 180 -35.12 41.09 34.01
C GLU A 180 -34.55 39.79 34.60
N GLY A 181 -34.53 38.72 33.82
CA GLY A 181 -33.70 37.55 34.05
C GLY A 181 -32.37 37.71 33.31
N TRP A 182 -31.28 38.01 34.04
CA TRP A 182 -29.92 38.06 33.49
C TRP A 182 -29.42 36.64 33.13
N GLY A 183 -29.97 36.11 32.04
CA GLY A 183 -29.54 34.86 31.42
C GLY A 183 -28.34 35.12 30.53
N ASP A 184 -27.18 34.63 30.98
CA ASP A 184 -25.89 34.61 30.29
C ASP A 184 -26.01 34.18 28.82
N THR A 185 -26.14 35.16 27.92
CA THR A 185 -26.00 34.97 26.47
C THR A 185 -24.57 35.26 26.08
N ASP A 186 -23.77 34.20 25.99
CA ASP A 186 -22.40 34.23 25.48
C ASP A 186 -22.42 34.83 24.07
N LEU A 187 -22.00 36.09 23.97
CA LEU A 187 -22.21 36.92 22.79
C LEU A 187 -21.06 36.64 21.83
N GLU A 188 -21.18 35.56 21.03
CA GLU A 188 -20.22 35.22 19.97
C GLU A 188 -20.08 36.42 19.01
N LEU A 189 -19.04 37.22 19.26
CA LEU A 189 -18.70 38.39 18.47
C LEU A 189 -18.38 37.93 17.03
N PRO A 190 -18.97 38.57 16.00
CA PRO A 190 -18.57 38.30 14.62
C PRO A 190 -17.05 38.44 14.47
N PRO A 191 -16.39 37.56 13.69
CA PRO A 191 -14.93 37.48 13.60
C PRO A 191 -14.25 38.75 13.05
N ASP A 192 -15.02 39.74 12.59
CA ASP A 192 -14.55 41.02 12.07
C ASP A 192 -14.07 42.00 13.16
N LEU A 193 -14.22 41.68 14.45
CA LEU A 193 -13.90 42.58 15.58
C LEU A 193 -12.60 42.29 16.36
N GLU A 194 -11.96 41.13 16.20
CA GLU A 194 -10.66 40.83 16.85
C GLU A 194 -9.43 41.18 15.98
N GLY A 195 -9.59 42.13 15.04
CA GLY A 195 -8.63 42.40 13.96
C GLY A 195 -7.82 43.69 14.04
N VAL A 196 -7.86 44.48 15.13
CA VAL A 196 -7.20 45.81 15.19
C VAL A 196 -6.19 45.93 16.33
N GLY A 197 -5.10 45.15 16.22
CA GLY A 197 -4.05 44.99 17.22
C GLY A 197 -2.63 45.44 16.78
N ALA A 198 -2.51 46.65 16.24
CA ALA A 198 -1.28 47.44 16.10
C ALA A 198 0.03 46.81 15.53
N THR A 199 0.39 47.20 14.29
CA THR A 199 1.71 47.81 14.01
C THR A 199 1.58 48.81 12.84
N GLY A 200 2.09 50.02 13.05
CA GLY A 200 1.71 51.21 12.28
C GLY A 200 2.14 51.30 10.81
N GLY A 201 1.39 52.12 10.06
CA GLY A 201 1.67 52.52 8.69
C GLY A 201 0.50 53.28 8.07
N ALA A 202 0.35 54.57 8.40
CA ALA A 202 -0.58 55.45 7.68
C ALA A 202 0.08 55.91 6.38
N GLY A 203 -0.57 55.67 5.23
CA GLY A 203 -0.10 56.11 3.91
C GLY A 203 -1.11 55.77 2.81
N ASP A 204 -1.72 56.82 2.26
CA ASP A 204 -2.48 56.96 1.00
C ASP A 204 -3.39 55.81 0.49
N GLU A 205 -4.69 56.11 0.37
CA GLU A 205 -5.74 55.24 -0.18
C GLU A 205 -5.77 55.15 -1.73
N ASP A 206 -4.68 55.52 -2.43
CA ASP A 206 -4.62 55.69 -3.89
C ASP A 206 -3.60 54.75 -4.58
N ASP A 207 -3.64 53.45 -4.30
CA ASP A 207 -3.16 52.42 -5.25
C ASP A 207 -4.02 51.16 -5.21
N ALA A 208 -4.84 50.94 -6.24
CA ALA A 208 -5.71 49.77 -6.39
C ALA A 208 -4.95 48.50 -6.86
N GLY A 209 -3.69 48.35 -6.43
CA GLY A 209 -2.89 47.14 -6.57
C GLY A 209 -3.35 46.06 -5.59
N GLY A 210 -4.29 45.21 -6.03
CA GLY A 210 -4.91 44.18 -5.18
C GLY A 210 -3.90 43.36 -4.35
N TYR A 211 -3.92 43.57 -3.03
CA TYR A 211 -2.97 42.98 -2.08
C TYR A 211 -3.14 41.46 -1.96
N PHE A 212 -2.39 40.71 -2.76
CA PHE A 212 -2.44 39.25 -2.77
C PHE A 212 -1.56 38.65 -1.67
N VAL A 213 -2.21 38.09 -0.64
CA VAL A 213 -1.56 37.23 0.36
C VAL A 213 -1.72 35.77 -0.05
N ALA A 214 -0.60 35.06 -0.24
CA ALA A 214 -0.64 33.63 -0.54
C ALA A 214 -1.19 32.82 0.66
N PRO A 215 -2.11 31.87 0.45
CA PRO A 215 -2.72 31.11 1.53
C PRO A 215 -1.71 30.19 2.22
N THR A 216 -1.82 30.07 3.54
CA THR A 216 -0.99 29.15 4.34
C THR A 216 -1.42 27.69 4.11
N LYS A 217 -0.47 26.76 4.22
CA LYS A 217 -0.76 25.32 4.08
C LYS A 217 -1.56 24.82 5.28
N GLY A 218 -2.74 24.27 5.04
CA GLY A 218 -3.52 23.54 6.05
C GLY A 218 -2.81 22.26 6.53
N GLN A 219 -3.27 21.70 7.65
CA GLN A 219 -2.74 20.42 8.15
C GLN A 219 -3.04 19.28 7.19
N SER A 220 -2.07 18.37 7.02
CA SER A 220 -2.21 17.22 6.12
C SER A 220 -3.08 16.11 6.71
N VAL A 221 -3.78 15.33 5.86
CA VAL A 221 -4.59 14.19 6.31
C VAL A 221 -3.82 13.17 7.17
N PRO A 222 -2.56 12.78 6.82
CA PRO A 222 -1.72 11.95 7.70
C PRO A 222 -1.49 12.52 9.09
N GLN A 223 -1.45 13.84 9.25
CA GLN A 223 -1.20 14.50 10.53
C GLN A 223 -2.43 14.42 11.46
N TYR A 224 -3.65 14.45 10.91
CA TYR A 224 -4.87 14.16 11.67
C TYR A 224 -4.91 12.70 12.14
N TRP A 225 -4.45 11.73 11.33
CA TRP A 225 -4.39 10.32 11.76
C TRP A 225 -3.51 10.09 13.00
N ILE A 226 -2.38 10.81 13.09
CA ILE A 226 -1.45 10.78 14.24
C ILE A 226 -2.12 11.35 15.50
N GLN A 227 -2.92 12.41 15.37
CA GLN A 227 -3.63 13.04 16.48
C GLN A 227 -4.81 12.18 16.97
N ASN A 228 -5.57 11.61 16.04
CA ASN A 228 -6.83 10.92 16.33
C ASN A 228 -6.61 9.47 16.82
N SER A 229 -5.51 8.81 16.44
CA SER A 229 -5.27 7.39 16.73
C SER A 229 -4.06 7.14 17.63
N LYS A 230 -4.16 6.09 18.46
CA LYS A 230 -3.06 5.54 19.29
C LYS A 230 -2.62 4.15 18.83
N LEU A 231 -3.09 3.69 17.66
CA LEU A 231 -2.74 2.41 17.05
C LEU A 231 -1.48 2.56 16.19
N ALA A 232 -0.49 1.69 16.40
CA ALA A 232 0.79 1.76 15.69
C ALA A 232 0.63 1.73 14.15
N VAL A 233 -0.28 0.90 13.62
CA VAL A 233 -0.52 0.80 12.16
C VAL A 233 -1.02 2.10 11.54
N ASP A 234 -1.84 2.89 12.24
CA ASP A 234 -2.34 4.17 11.73
C ASP A 234 -1.19 5.19 11.60
N HIS A 235 -0.20 5.12 12.50
CA HIS A 235 1.02 5.94 12.44
C HIS A 235 2.01 5.46 11.37
N VAL A 236 2.09 4.15 11.09
CA VAL A 236 2.85 3.65 9.92
C VAL A 236 2.19 4.11 8.61
N LEU A 237 0.85 4.11 8.54
CA LEU A 237 0.11 4.59 7.38
C LEU A 237 0.27 6.11 7.18
N SER A 238 0.45 6.90 8.23
CA SER A 238 0.74 8.34 8.11
C SER A 238 2.16 8.65 7.62
N GLY A 239 3.06 7.66 7.60
CA GLY A 239 4.49 7.84 7.32
C GLY A 239 5.32 8.31 8.52
N SER A 240 4.69 8.54 9.69
CA SER A 240 5.40 8.87 10.93
C SER A 240 5.94 7.62 11.61
N PHE A 241 7.02 7.06 11.03
CA PHE A 241 7.63 5.84 11.55
C PHE A 241 8.18 6.00 12.96
N GLU A 242 8.72 7.17 13.33
CA GLU A 242 9.22 7.42 14.69
C GLU A 242 8.11 7.28 15.75
N SER A 243 6.94 7.88 15.49
CA SER A 243 5.79 7.79 16.40
C SER A 243 5.25 6.35 16.48
N ALA A 244 5.17 5.66 15.34
CA ALA A 244 4.80 4.24 15.29
C ALA A 244 5.79 3.34 16.08
N MET A 245 7.10 3.59 15.94
CA MET A 245 8.14 2.87 16.68
C MET A 245 8.02 3.11 18.18
N ARG A 246 7.76 4.35 18.62
CA ARG A 246 7.55 4.69 20.03
C ARG A 246 6.31 3.97 20.60
N LEU A 247 5.19 3.97 19.88
CA LEU A 247 3.99 3.23 20.29
C LEU A 247 4.27 1.72 20.44
N LEU A 248 4.97 1.10 19.48
CA LEU A 248 5.36 -0.31 19.55
C LEU A 248 6.38 -0.62 20.67
N HIS A 249 7.25 0.34 21.00
CA HIS A 249 8.19 0.25 22.11
C HIS A 249 7.46 0.21 23.46
N ASP A 250 6.52 1.12 23.67
CA ASP A 250 5.80 1.29 24.95
C ASP A 250 4.68 0.26 25.14
N GLN A 251 3.98 -0.10 24.06
CA GLN A 251 2.86 -1.06 24.12
C GLN A 251 3.32 -2.52 24.09
N VAL A 252 4.39 -2.83 23.35
CA VAL A 252 4.74 -4.20 22.95
C VAL A 252 6.21 -4.56 23.26
N GLY A 253 7.02 -3.61 23.73
CA GLY A 253 8.41 -3.84 24.13
C GLY A 253 9.37 -4.06 22.96
N ILE A 254 9.07 -3.49 21.78
CA ILE A 254 9.92 -3.61 20.59
C ILE A 254 11.12 -2.65 20.69
N VAL A 255 12.33 -3.15 20.39
CA VAL A 255 13.59 -2.41 20.45
C VAL A 255 14.37 -2.52 19.14
N SER A 256 14.42 -3.70 18.51
CA SER A 256 14.95 -3.84 17.14
C SER A 256 13.83 -3.80 16.11
N PHE A 257 13.96 -2.90 15.14
CA PHE A 257 12.99 -2.71 14.05
C PHE A 257 13.47 -3.24 12.69
N GLU A 258 14.59 -3.98 12.65
CA GLU A 258 15.15 -4.54 11.41
C GLU A 258 14.15 -5.44 10.66
N GLU A 259 13.57 -6.41 11.37
CA GLU A 259 12.55 -7.34 10.85
C GLU A 259 11.23 -6.60 10.52
N TYR A 260 11.00 -5.42 11.10
CA TYR A 260 9.84 -4.57 10.79
C TYR A 260 10.00 -3.74 9.51
N LYS A 261 11.22 -3.55 8.99
CA LYS A 261 11.49 -2.68 7.82
C LYS A 261 10.61 -3.00 6.61
N GLN A 262 10.51 -4.27 6.23
CA GLN A 262 9.69 -4.68 5.09
C GLN A 262 8.19 -4.52 5.36
N ILE A 263 7.75 -4.85 6.58
CA ILE A 263 6.35 -4.72 7.01
C ILE A 263 5.93 -3.24 6.99
N PHE A 264 6.76 -2.34 7.52
CA PHE A 264 6.51 -0.90 7.54
C PHE A 264 6.42 -0.30 6.14
N LEU A 265 7.35 -0.64 5.24
CA LEU A 265 7.32 -0.16 3.86
C LEU A 265 6.11 -0.68 3.09
N GLN A 266 5.70 -1.94 3.28
CA GLN A 266 4.49 -2.51 2.68
C GLN A 266 3.18 -1.93 3.25
N ILE A 267 3.19 -1.42 4.48
CA ILE A 267 2.04 -0.71 5.06
C ILE A 267 2.00 0.72 4.51
N TYR A 268 3.13 1.42 4.51
CA TYR A 268 3.21 2.78 3.99
C TYR A 268 2.88 2.86 2.50
N SER A 269 3.28 1.88 1.68
CA SER A 269 2.98 1.87 0.24
C SER A 269 1.49 1.79 -0.10
N ARG A 270 0.63 1.34 0.82
CA ARG A 270 -0.84 1.31 0.67
C ARG A 270 -1.58 2.46 1.38
N SER A 271 -0.86 3.46 1.89
CA SER A 271 -1.44 4.57 2.68
C SER A 271 -2.31 5.53 1.86
N ARG A 272 -2.02 5.68 0.57
CA ARG A 272 -2.59 6.70 -0.31
C ARG A 272 -2.74 6.19 -1.74
N THR A 273 -3.78 6.64 -2.42
CA THR A 273 -3.92 6.49 -3.87
C THR A 273 -3.45 7.77 -4.56
N ALA A 274 -3.07 7.68 -5.84
CA ALA A 274 -2.63 8.82 -6.63
C ALA A 274 -3.53 9.01 -7.85
N PHE A 275 -3.86 10.26 -8.17
CA PHE A 275 -4.68 10.62 -9.34
C PHE A 275 -4.20 11.94 -9.94
N THR A 276 -4.35 12.11 -11.26
CA THR A 276 -3.97 13.33 -11.97
C THR A 276 -5.20 14.21 -12.19
N ALA A 277 -5.18 15.45 -11.71
CA ALA A 277 -6.25 16.41 -11.97
C ALA A 277 -6.10 17.10 -13.33
N LEU A 278 -4.91 17.63 -13.62
CA LEU A 278 -4.58 18.35 -14.86
C LEU A 278 -3.38 17.68 -15.54
N PRO A 279 -3.36 17.56 -16.88
CA PRO A 279 -2.19 17.09 -17.62
C PRO A 279 -0.95 17.95 -17.32
N SER A 280 0.23 17.31 -17.34
CA SER A 280 1.54 17.95 -17.09
C SER A 280 1.73 18.58 -15.69
N LEU A 281 0.81 18.37 -14.74
CA LEU A 281 1.00 18.72 -13.33
C LEU A 281 1.25 17.48 -12.45
N PRO A 282 1.91 17.63 -11.28
CA PRO A 282 2.12 16.52 -10.35
C PRO A 282 0.81 15.83 -9.93
N ALA A 283 0.87 14.51 -9.73
CA ALA A 283 -0.27 13.75 -9.24
C ALA A 283 -0.67 14.18 -7.81
N LEU A 284 -1.98 14.28 -7.58
CA LEU A 284 -2.57 14.49 -6.26
C LEU A 284 -2.69 13.15 -5.52
N TYR A 285 -2.67 13.21 -4.20
CA TYR A 285 -2.86 12.05 -3.33
C TYR A 285 -4.23 12.08 -2.65
N ALA A 286 -4.97 10.98 -2.74
CA ALA A 286 -6.16 10.74 -1.93
C ALA A 286 -5.83 9.76 -0.80
N TYR A 287 -6.42 9.99 0.36
CA TYR A 287 -6.15 9.27 1.60
C TYR A 287 -7.43 8.53 2.03
N PRO A 288 -7.59 7.24 1.70
CA PRO A 288 -8.82 6.50 1.97
C PRO A 288 -9.03 6.29 3.47
N LEU A 289 -10.24 6.58 3.94
CA LEU A 289 -10.62 6.51 5.35
C LEU A 289 -11.45 5.24 5.63
N ARG A 290 -11.28 4.63 6.81
CA ARG A 290 -12.11 3.48 7.22
C ARG A 290 -13.56 3.88 7.52
N ASN A 291 -13.74 5.06 8.12
CA ASN A 291 -15.03 5.63 8.51
C ASN A 291 -15.47 6.76 7.56
N TRP A 292 -15.26 6.57 6.25
CA TRP A 292 -15.52 7.59 5.22
C TRP A 292 -16.97 8.13 5.19
N ARG A 293 -17.94 7.39 5.74
CA ARG A 293 -19.34 7.83 5.89
C ARG A 293 -19.54 8.85 7.02
N ASP A 294 -18.79 8.70 8.10
CA ASP A 294 -18.95 9.49 9.33
C ASP A 294 -17.89 10.59 9.48
N ALA A 295 -16.91 10.61 8.54
CA ALA A 295 -15.78 11.53 8.49
C ALA A 295 -16.16 12.97 8.06
N HIS A 296 -17.21 13.53 8.66
CA HIS A 296 -17.70 14.89 8.44
C HIS A 296 -16.72 15.98 8.94
N SER A 297 -15.75 15.62 9.79
CA SER A 297 -14.73 16.55 10.30
C SER A 297 -13.33 15.91 10.32
N PRO A 298 -12.24 16.71 10.15
CA PRO A 298 -10.87 16.20 10.21
C PRO A 298 -10.48 15.51 11.53
N LYS A 299 -11.16 15.87 12.63
CA LYS A 299 -11.01 15.25 13.96
C LYS A 299 -11.49 13.79 14.01
N LEU A 300 -12.20 13.32 12.97
CA LEU A 300 -12.67 11.95 12.83
C LEU A 300 -11.96 11.19 11.69
N PHE A 301 -10.87 11.72 11.13
CA PHE A 301 -10.16 11.01 10.07
C PHE A 301 -9.36 9.83 10.64
N PHE A 302 -9.67 8.63 10.15
CA PHE A 302 -8.92 7.39 10.42
C PHE A 302 -8.61 6.63 9.13
N PRO A 303 -7.40 6.09 8.95
CA PRO A 303 -7.00 5.44 7.70
C PRO A 303 -7.69 4.10 7.47
N ALA A 304 -7.83 3.72 6.19
CA ALA A 304 -8.42 2.47 5.75
C ALA A 304 -7.66 1.22 6.26
N VAL A 305 -8.40 0.18 6.65
CA VAL A 305 -7.85 -1.07 7.18
C VAL A 305 -7.43 -2.01 6.04
N GLY A 306 -6.12 -2.03 5.74
CA GLY A 306 -5.55 -2.88 4.69
C GLY A 306 -5.05 -4.26 5.14
N LEU A 307 -5.15 -4.61 6.43
CA LEU A 307 -4.81 -5.94 6.95
C LEU A 307 -5.88 -6.38 7.95
N LYS A 308 -6.54 -7.51 7.67
CA LYS A 308 -7.56 -8.12 8.54
C LYS A 308 -7.02 -9.38 9.22
N LEU A 309 -7.65 -9.76 10.34
CA LEU A 309 -7.34 -11.00 11.06
C LEU A 309 -7.45 -12.24 10.15
N GLU A 310 -8.50 -12.31 9.34
CA GLU A 310 -8.74 -13.33 8.31
C GLU A 310 -7.51 -13.59 7.41
N THR A 311 -6.82 -12.51 7.00
CA THR A 311 -5.62 -12.58 6.16
C THR A 311 -4.46 -13.25 6.88
N LEU A 312 -4.32 -13.02 8.19
CA LEU A 312 -3.30 -13.70 9.01
C LEU A 312 -3.66 -15.17 9.27
N VAL A 313 -4.93 -15.48 9.49
CA VAL A 313 -5.42 -16.87 9.61
C VAL A 313 -5.21 -17.65 8.30
N ALA A 314 -5.41 -17.02 7.14
CA ALA A 314 -5.08 -17.63 5.85
C ALA A 314 -3.57 -17.91 5.69
N ARG A 315 -2.69 -16.98 6.10
CA ARG A 315 -1.24 -17.19 6.12
C ARG A 315 -0.82 -18.31 7.08
N LEU A 316 -1.52 -18.47 8.21
CA LEU A 316 -1.27 -19.53 9.19
C LEU A 316 -1.43 -20.93 8.56
N GLN A 317 -2.42 -21.11 7.68
CA GLN A 317 -2.62 -22.37 6.95
C GLN A 317 -1.44 -22.70 6.00
N VAL A 318 -0.79 -21.69 5.43
CA VAL A 318 0.43 -21.87 4.63
C VAL A 318 1.60 -22.31 5.53
N ALA A 319 1.75 -21.69 6.70
CA ALA A 319 2.79 -22.07 7.67
C ALA A 319 2.60 -23.52 8.20
N TYR A 320 1.36 -23.98 8.39
CA TYR A 320 1.08 -25.38 8.70
C TYR A 320 1.48 -26.33 7.55
N ARG A 321 1.17 -26.01 6.30
CA ARG A 321 1.61 -26.82 5.14
C ARG A 321 3.14 -26.89 5.04
N LEU A 322 3.84 -25.79 5.25
CA LEU A 322 5.32 -25.77 5.29
C LEU A 322 5.88 -26.65 6.44
N THR A 323 5.21 -26.65 7.59
CA THR A 323 5.56 -27.49 8.74
C THR A 323 5.39 -28.99 8.42
N THR A 324 4.25 -29.38 7.83
CA THR A 324 4.00 -30.76 7.36
C THR A 324 5.03 -31.20 6.32
N ASN A 325 5.42 -30.30 5.41
CA ASN A 325 6.42 -30.56 4.37
C ASN A 325 7.88 -30.57 4.89
N GLY A 326 8.11 -30.41 6.20
CA GLY A 326 9.45 -30.44 6.80
C GLY A 326 10.30 -29.18 6.55
N LYS A 327 9.74 -28.13 5.95
CA LYS A 327 10.43 -26.88 5.63
C LYS A 327 10.47 -25.93 6.84
N PHE A 328 11.16 -26.34 7.90
CA PHE A 328 11.09 -25.66 9.19
C PHE A 328 11.60 -24.20 9.19
N GLN A 329 12.64 -23.87 8.42
CA GLN A 329 13.14 -22.49 8.32
C GLN A 329 12.11 -21.54 7.68
N GLU A 330 11.60 -21.88 6.48
CA GLU A 330 10.53 -21.12 5.80
C GLU A 330 9.27 -21.01 6.67
N ALA A 331 8.93 -22.06 7.43
CA ALA A 331 7.80 -22.05 8.36
C ALA A 331 8.02 -21.06 9.52
N VAL A 332 9.19 -21.07 10.18
CA VAL A 332 9.55 -20.14 11.27
C VAL A 332 9.51 -18.69 10.80
N GLU A 333 9.99 -18.40 9.59
CA GLU A 333 9.95 -17.05 9.01
C GLU A 333 8.50 -16.59 8.74
N ASN A 334 7.63 -17.48 8.23
CA ASN A 334 6.21 -17.18 8.06
C ASN A 334 5.49 -16.99 9.39
N PHE A 335 5.70 -17.85 10.39
CA PHE A 335 5.12 -17.65 11.73
C PHE A 335 5.62 -16.35 12.38
N ARG A 336 6.90 -15.98 12.24
CA ARG A 336 7.41 -14.69 12.74
C ARG A 336 6.76 -13.51 12.01
N SER A 337 6.62 -13.58 10.69
CA SER A 337 5.95 -12.54 9.89
C SER A 337 4.49 -12.34 10.33
N ILE A 338 3.75 -13.42 10.60
CA ILE A 338 2.40 -13.36 11.17
C ILE A 338 2.43 -12.70 12.56
N LEU A 339 3.29 -13.18 13.47
CA LEU A 339 3.41 -12.69 14.84
C LEU A 339 3.71 -11.18 14.88
N LEU A 340 4.68 -10.71 14.08
CA LEU A 340 5.03 -9.29 13.98
C LEU A 340 3.94 -8.44 13.29
N SER A 341 3.06 -9.06 12.50
CA SER A 341 1.91 -8.39 11.88
C SER A 341 0.72 -8.22 12.83
N VAL A 342 0.60 -9.00 13.92
CA VAL A 342 -0.55 -8.89 14.85
C VAL A 342 -0.64 -7.51 15.53
N PRO A 343 0.45 -6.90 16.05
CA PRO A 343 0.43 -5.51 16.56
C PRO A 343 0.05 -4.42 15.54
N LEU A 344 -0.11 -4.79 14.27
CA LEU A 344 -0.42 -3.89 13.16
C LEU A 344 -1.82 -4.16 12.57
N LEU A 345 -2.67 -4.88 13.31
CA LEU A 345 -4.10 -5.01 13.03
C LEU A 345 -4.90 -3.82 13.57
N VAL A 346 -6.04 -3.56 12.93
CA VAL A 346 -7.13 -2.74 13.48
C VAL A 346 -8.33 -3.65 13.66
N VAL A 347 -8.89 -3.67 14.86
CA VAL A 347 -9.90 -4.63 15.32
C VAL A 347 -11.03 -3.89 16.05
N GLU A 348 -12.27 -4.35 15.88
CA GLU A 348 -13.46 -3.72 16.48
C GLU A 348 -14.02 -4.53 17.65
N SER A 349 -14.13 -5.86 17.52
CA SER A 349 -14.71 -6.73 18.55
C SER A 349 -13.71 -7.12 19.64
N ARG A 350 -14.20 -7.35 20.85
CA ARG A 350 -13.41 -7.94 21.95
C ARG A 350 -13.06 -9.41 21.69
N GLN A 351 -13.85 -10.13 20.89
CA GLN A 351 -13.58 -11.53 20.53
C GLN A 351 -12.34 -11.63 19.65
N ASP A 352 -12.28 -10.86 18.56
CA ASP A 352 -11.14 -10.71 17.66
C ASP A 352 -9.83 -10.34 18.38
N ILE A 353 -9.89 -9.58 19.49
CA ILE A 353 -8.70 -9.29 20.33
C ILE A 353 -8.19 -10.56 21.01
N LEU A 354 -9.09 -11.40 21.54
CA LEU A 354 -8.72 -12.69 22.13
C LEU A 354 -8.20 -13.66 21.07
N GLU A 355 -8.82 -13.70 19.89
CA GLU A 355 -8.33 -14.50 18.75
C GLU A 355 -6.94 -14.04 18.28
N SER A 356 -6.70 -12.73 18.25
CA SER A 356 -5.38 -12.15 17.93
C SER A 356 -4.31 -12.53 18.97
N GLN A 357 -4.67 -12.60 20.26
CA GLN A 357 -3.78 -13.09 21.32
C GLN A 357 -3.51 -14.60 21.19
N GLN A 358 -4.54 -15.40 20.90
CA GLN A 358 -4.39 -16.84 20.61
C GLN A 358 -3.50 -17.08 19.38
N LEU A 359 -3.63 -16.25 18.34
CA LEU A 359 -2.78 -16.32 17.14
C LEU A 359 -1.30 -16.05 17.46
N ILE A 360 -1.01 -15.09 18.35
CA ILE A 360 0.36 -14.85 18.85
C ILE A 360 0.87 -16.08 19.61
N GLU A 361 0.04 -16.67 20.48
CA GLU A 361 0.41 -17.87 21.24
C GLU A 361 0.69 -19.07 20.32
N ILE A 362 -0.14 -19.32 19.32
CA ILE A 362 0.11 -20.34 18.30
C ILE A 362 1.45 -20.08 17.60
N CYS A 363 1.70 -18.85 17.14
CA CYS A 363 2.98 -18.53 16.49
C CYS A 363 4.18 -18.73 17.44
N LYS A 364 4.05 -18.37 18.72
CA LYS A 364 5.06 -18.62 19.78
C LYS A 364 5.37 -20.11 19.91
N GLU A 365 4.35 -20.95 20.13
CA GLU A 365 4.51 -22.42 20.29
C GLU A 365 5.22 -23.04 19.08
N TYR A 366 4.78 -22.71 17.86
CA TYR A 366 5.38 -23.23 16.64
C TYR A 366 6.82 -22.74 16.42
N ILE A 367 7.12 -21.46 16.63
CA ILE A 367 8.49 -20.95 16.46
C ILE A 367 9.46 -21.63 17.43
N VAL A 368 9.10 -21.70 18.73
CA VAL A 368 9.97 -22.33 19.75
C VAL A 368 10.19 -23.81 19.43
N GLY A 369 9.13 -24.54 19.07
CA GLY A 369 9.23 -25.97 18.76
C GLY A 369 10.02 -26.27 17.49
N LEU A 370 9.84 -25.48 16.43
CA LEU A 370 10.60 -25.65 15.19
C LEU A 370 12.07 -25.25 15.35
N GLN A 371 12.37 -24.16 16.06
CA GLN A 371 13.75 -23.77 16.38
C GLN A 371 14.46 -24.84 17.23
N MET A 372 13.78 -25.41 18.22
CA MET A 372 14.31 -26.51 19.04
C MET A 372 14.54 -27.80 18.21
N SER A 373 13.61 -28.11 17.28
CA SER A 373 13.74 -29.24 16.34
C SER A 373 14.93 -29.08 15.39
N MET A 374 15.27 -27.84 15.01
CA MET A 374 16.47 -27.53 14.23
C MET A 374 17.74 -27.65 15.07
N ALA A 375 17.80 -27.00 16.24
CA ALA A 375 18.96 -27.10 17.15
C ALA A 375 19.27 -28.56 17.56
N LYS A 376 18.24 -29.41 17.70
CA LYS A 376 18.39 -30.85 17.92
C LYS A 376 19.16 -31.57 16.80
N LYS A 377 19.02 -31.15 15.53
CA LYS A 377 19.77 -31.72 14.40
C LYS A 377 21.24 -31.32 14.45
N ASP A 378 21.54 -30.10 14.90
CA ASP A 378 22.90 -29.58 15.01
C ASP A 378 23.66 -30.26 16.17
N ILE A 379 22.96 -30.54 17.28
CA ILE A 379 23.50 -31.19 18.49
C ILE A 379 23.45 -32.73 18.40
N ALA A 380 23.34 -33.31 17.19
CA ALA A 380 23.16 -34.76 16.99
C ALA A 380 24.27 -35.69 17.54
N LYS A 381 25.39 -35.13 18.03
CA LYS A 381 26.48 -35.88 18.69
C LYS A 381 26.22 -36.19 20.16
N ASP A 382 25.32 -35.45 20.83
CA ASP A 382 24.93 -35.71 22.22
C ASP A 382 23.54 -36.36 22.23
N GLU A 383 23.52 -37.69 22.33
CA GLU A 383 22.29 -38.48 22.27
C GLU A 383 21.36 -38.21 23.46
N LYS A 384 21.91 -37.89 24.65
CA LYS A 384 21.14 -37.51 25.84
C LYS A 384 20.42 -36.19 25.61
N ARG A 385 21.19 -35.15 25.25
CA ARG A 385 20.63 -33.82 25.02
C ARG A 385 19.63 -33.82 23.86
N SER A 386 19.91 -34.58 22.80
CA SER A 386 18.99 -34.75 21.68
C SER A 386 17.67 -35.44 22.11
N CYS A 387 17.72 -36.38 23.06
CA CYS A 387 16.52 -37.04 23.60
C CYS A 387 15.72 -36.11 24.53
N GLU A 388 16.38 -35.31 25.35
CA GLU A 388 15.74 -34.25 26.16
C GLU A 388 14.98 -33.24 25.30
N LEU A 389 15.63 -32.69 24.27
CA LEU A 389 15.00 -31.75 23.34
C LEU A 389 13.81 -32.38 22.60
N ALA A 390 13.88 -33.68 22.29
CA ALA A 390 12.75 -34.42 21.74
C ALA A 390 11.58 -34.55 22.73
N ALA A 391 11.88 -34.82 24.01
CA ALA A 391 10.90 -34.90 25.09
C ALA A 391 10.19 -33.56 25.34
N TYR A 392 10.95 -32.45 25.42
CA TYR A 392 10.36 -31.11 25.56
C TYR A 392 9.45 -30.75 24.36
N PHE A 393 9.80 -31.17 23.13
CA PHE A 393 8.97 -30.91 21.95
C PHE A 393 7.59 -31.57 22.02
N THR A 394 7.43 -32.66 22.79
CA THR A 394 6.11 -33.29 22.98
C THR A 394 5.13 -32.44 23.80
N HIS A 395 5.64 -31.48 24.58
CA HIS A 395 4.86 -30.62 25.48
C HIS A 395 4.35 -29.33 24.82
N ILE A 396 4.95 -28.94 23.70
CA ILE A 396 4.53 -27.78 22.91
C ILE A 396 3.12 -28.00 22.32
N GLN A 397 2.29 -26.97 22.39
CA GLN A 397 0.89 -27.03 21.97
C GLN A 397 0.75 -26.78 20.46
N LEU A 398 0.99 -27.85 19.71
CA LEU A 398 0.79 -27.91 18.27
C LEU A 398 -0.58 -28.51 17.90
N GLN A 399 -1.00 -28.32 16.65
CA GLN A 399 -2.15 -29.05 16.09
C GLN A 399 -1.90 -30.58 16.15
N PRO A 400 -2.96 -31.40 16.29
CA PRO A 400 -2.82 -32.86 16.49
C PRO A 400 -1.92 -33.55 15.45
N VAL A 401 -2.03 -33.17 14.17
CA VAL A 401 -1.21 -33.72 13.07
C VAL A 401 0.29 -33.54 13.34
N HIS A 402 0.71 -32.34 13.73
CA HIS A 402 2.11 -32.07 14.07
C HIS A 402 2.51 -32.70 15.40
N LYS A 403 1.61 -32.72 16.39
CA LYS A 403 1.84 -33.33 17.72
C LYS A 403 2.07 -34.84 17.63
N ILE A 404 1.36 -35.54 16.74
CA ILE A 404 1.61 -36.95 16.40
C ILE A 404 3.02 -37.11 15.82
N MET A 405 3.47 -36.22 14.94
CA MET A 405 4.81 -36.27 14.36
C MET A 405 5.92 -36.06 15.41
N THR A 406 5.74 -35.13 16.35
CA THR A 406 6.72 -34.90 17.42
C THR A 406 6.80 -36.08 18.38
N LEU A 407 5.66 -36.62 18.83
CA LEU A 407 5.59 -37.82 19.68
C LEU A 407 6.16 -39.07 18.97
N LYS A 408 6.00 -39.20 17.65
CA LYS A 408 6.62 -40.30 16.88
C LYS A 408 8.14 -40.18 16.87
N SER A 409 8.66 -38.97 16.70
CA SER A 409 10.11 -38.73 16.75
C SER A 409 10.68 -38.98 18.15
N ALA A 410 9.99 -38.52 19.20
CA ALA A 410 10.40 -38.70 20.59
C ALA A 410 10.37 -40.17 21.04
N SER A 411 9.30 -40.92 20.73
CA SER A 411 9.19 -42.34 21.12
C SER A 411 10.26 -43.22 20.45
N VAL A 412 10.53 -43.02 19.15
CA VAL A 412 11.61 -43.73 18.43
C VAL A 412 12.99 -43.40 19.00
N GLN A 413 13.23 -42.16 19.44
CA GLN A 413 14.51 -41.77 20.03
C GLN A 413 14.69 -42.32 21.46
N ALA A 414 13.68 -42.18 22.32
CA ALA A 414 13.70 -42.75 23.66
C ALA A 414 13.88 -44.28 23.63
N PHE A 415 13.26 -44.96 22.65
CA PHE A 415 13.46 -46.39 22.43
C PHE A 415 14.90 -46.75 22.03
N LYS A 416 15.56 -45.97 21.17
CA LYS A 416 16.98 -46.15 20.82
C LYS A 416 17.91 -45.95 22.03
N MET A 417 17.60 -44.97 22.87
CA MET A 417 18.28 -44.72 24.15
C MET A 417 17.94 -45.75 25.24
N LYS A 418 17.07 -46.73 24.94
CA LYS A 418 16.54 -47.73 25.88
C LYS A 418 15.89 -47.12 27.14
N ASN A 419 15.35 -45.91 27.03
CA ASN A 419 14.53 -45.30 28.06
C ASN A 419 13.08 -45.74 27.85
N TYR A 420 12.83 -47.00 28.21
CA TYR A 420 11.59 -47.71 27.84
C TYR A 420 10.36 -47.19 28.59
N LYS A 421 10.51 -46.72 29.83
CA LYS A 421 9.38 -46.19 30.62
C LYS A 421 8.92 -44.85 30.03
N VAL A 422 9.87 -43.95 29.72
CA VAL A 422 9.56 -42.68 29.03
C VAL A 422 9.02 -42.93 27.61
N ALA A 423 9.62 -43.87 26.85
CA ALA A 423 9.15 -44.23 25.51
C ALA A 423 7.73 -44.81 25.52
N ALA A 424 7.37 -45.61 26.53
CA ALA A 424 6.02 -46.16 26.70
C ALA A 424 4.98 -45.04 26.91
N SER A 425 5.32 -44.02 27.71
CA SER A 425 4.41 -42.88 27.95
C SER A 425 4.14 -42.09 26.67
N PHE A 426 5.20 -41.74 25.92
CA PHE A 426 5.05 -41.11 24.60
C PHE A 426 4.24 -41.97 23.62
N ALA A 427 4.41 -43.29 23.64
CA ALA A 427 3.65 -44.20 22.80
C ALA A 427 2.15 -44.26 23.16
N LYS A 428 1.80 -44.21 24.46
CA LYS A 428 0.39 -44.14 24.92
C LYS A 428 -0.27 -42.84 24.48
N ARG A 429 0.35 -41.70 24.81
CA ARG A 429 -0.10 -40.35 24.41
C ARG A 429 -0.17 -40.16 22.89
N LEU A 430 0.68 -40.84 22.11
CA LEU A 430 0.57 -40.86 20.64
C LEU A 430 -0.67 -41.62 20.17
N LEU A 431 -0.99 -42.77 20.78
CA LEU A 431 -2.15 -43.58 20.39
C LEU A 431 -3.48 -42.89 20.73
N GLU A 432 -3.53 -42.14 21.83
CA GLU A 432 -4.69 -41.32 22.22
C GLU A 432 -5.04 -40.23 21.19
N LEU A 433 -4.05 -39.69 20.47
CA LEU A 433 -4.27 -38.68 19.43
C LEU A 433 -4.84 -39.23 18.11
N GLY A 434 -5.06 -40.55 17.99
CA GLY A 434 -5.63 -41.16 16.78
C GLY A 434 -4.74 -41.05 15.54
N PRO A 435 -3.53 -41.64 15.54
CA PRO A 435 -2.61 -41.60 14.40
C PRO A 435 -3.09 -42.49 13.24
N THR A 436 -2.48 -42.35 12.06
CA THR A 436 -2.76 -43.23 10.92
C THR A 436 -2.49 -44.71 11.26
N PRO A 437 -3.22 -45.67 10.64
CA PRO A 437 -3.16 -47.09 11.01
C PRO A 437 -1.73 -47.67 11.07
N ASP A 438 -0.88 -47.34 10.11
CA ASP A 438 0.51 -47.82 10.06
C ASP A 438 1.33 -47.31 11.25
N VAL A 439 1.16 -46.04 11.62
CA VAL A 439 1.83 -45.43 12.78
C VAL A 439 1.27 -46.00 14.08
N ALA A 440 -0.04 -46.27 14.15
CA ALA A 440 -0.66 -46.95 15.28
C ALA A 440 -0.07 -48.36 15.48
N GLN A 441 0.06 -49.15 14.40
CA GLN A 441 0.65 -50.49 14.46
C GLN A 441 2.12 -50.47 14.87
N GLN A 442 2.93 -49.57 14.29
CA GLN A 442 4.33 -49.38 14.68
C GLN A 442 4.45 -49.00 16.17
N THR A 443 3.60 -48.09 16.65
CA THR A 443 3.63 -47.60 18.02
C THR A 443 3.20 -48.67 19.03
N ARG A 444 2.18 -49.50 18.71
CA ARG A 444 1.80 -50.66 19.53
C ARG A 444 2.92 -51.70 19.62
N LYS A 445 3.67 -51.94 18.53
CA LYS A 445 4.87 -52.80 18.56
C LYS A 445 5.92 -52.25 19.51
N ILE A 446 6.26 -50.97 19.42
CA ILE A 446 7.20 -50.30 20.35
C ILE A 446 6.70 -50.42 21.79
N LEU A 447 5.43 -50.08 22.05
CA LEU A 447 4.83 -50.13 23.38
C LEU A 447 4.91 -51.53 24.01
N SER A 448 4.58 -52.59 23.25
CA SER A 448 4.65 -53.97 23.76
C SER A 448 6.07 -54.49 24.04
N VAL A 449 7.11 -53.82 23.52
CA VAL A 449 8.51 -54.08 23.91
C VAL A 449 8.87 -53.28 25.16
N CYS A 450 8.47 -52.01 25.23
CA CYS A 450 8.71 -51.16 26.41
C CYS A 450 8.03 -51.70 27.67
N GLU A 451 6.80 -52.20 27.57
CA GLU A 451 6.05 -52.75 28.72
C GLU A 451 6.64 -54.07 29.25
N LYS A 452 7.44 -54.78 28.45
CA LYS A 452 8.18 -55.98 28.90
C LYS A 452 9.44 -55.66 29.71
N ASN A 453 9.97 -54.45 29.58
CA ASN A 453 11.16 -54.00 30.32
C ASN A 453 11.06 -52.50 30.66
N PRO A 454 10.22 -52.11 31.64
CA PRO A 454 9.91 -50.71 31.94
C PRO A 454 11.01 -50.03 32.79
N VAL A 455 12.25 -50.09 32.33
CA VAL A 455 13.43 -49.48 32.95
C VAL A 455 13.98 -48.39 32.03
N ASP A 456 14.49 -47.30 32.60
CA ASP A 456 15.24 -46.29 31.87
C ASP A 456 16.75 -46.45 32.15
N GLU A 457 17.56 -46.68 31.10
CA GLU A 457 19.02 -46.83 31.26
C GLU A 457 19.74 -45.50 31.56
N GLN A 458 19.19 -44.36 31.13
CA GLN A 458 19.85 -43.05 31.26
C GLN A 458 18.96 -41.99 31.91
N PRO A 459 19.41 -41.29 32.97
CA PRO A 459 18.67 -40.16 33.53
C PRO A 459 18.64 -39.00 32.53
N LEU A 460 17.44 -38.47 32.30
CA LEU A 460 17.17 -37.28 31.49
C LEU A 460 16.69 -36.16 32.41
N ASN A 461 17.01 -34.89 32.09
CA ASN A 461 16.44 -33.73 32.79
C ASN A 461 15.00 -33.44 32.31
N TYR A 462 14.11 -34.42 32.42
CA TYR A 462 12.73 -34.35 31.94
C TYR A 462 11.80 -35.05 32.92
N ASP A 463 10.81 -34.30 33.42
CA ASP A 463 9.69 -34.78 34.22
C ASP A 463 8.39 -34.54 33.43
N GLU A 464 7.58 -35.59 33.28
CA GLU A 464 6.30 -35.54 32.57
C GLU A 464 5.15 -35.06 33.47
N TYR A 465 5.27 -35.23 34.79
CA TYR A 465 4.19 -34.92 35.74
C TYR A 465 4.24 -33.48 36.26
N ASN A 466 5.38 -32.80 36.11
CA ASN A 466 5.59 -31.42 36.55
C ASN A 466 5.52 -30.44 35.37
N PRO A 467 4.50 -29.56 35.30
CA PRO A 467 4.39 -28.58 34.21
C PRO A 467 5.59 -27.62 34.15
N PHE A 468 6.15 -27.45 32.97
CA PHE A 468 7.27 -26.54 32.69
C PHE A 468 7.00 -25.65 31.47
N ASP A 469 7.52 -24.42 31.52
CA ASP A 469 7.69 -23.57 30.33
C ASP A 469 9.07 -23.88 29.70
N ILE A 470 9.24 -23.76 28.38
CA ILE A 470 10.55 -24.00 27.73
C ILE A 470 11.30 -22.68 27.56
N CYS A 471 12.56 -22.60 27.99
CA CYS A 471 13.40 -21.45 27.70
C CYS A 471 13.70 -21.37 26.19
N ALA A 472 13.20 -20.33 25.52
CA ALA A 472 13.35 -20.14 24.07
C ALA A 472 14.76 -19.70 23.60
N ALA A 473 15.77 -19.77 24.47
CA ALA A 473 17.17 -19.53 24.13
C ALA A 473 18.06 -20.77 24.40
N SER A 474 18.01 -21.32 25.61
CA SER A 474 18.83 -22.50 26.01
C SER A 474 18.14 -23.85 25.80
N TYR A 475 16.83 -23.85 25.51
CA TYR A 475 15.98 -25.04 25.41
C TYR A 475 16.04 -25.92 26.67
N VAL A 476 16.04 -25.30 27.85
CA VAL A 476 15.97 -25.95 29.16
C VAL A 476 14.56 -25.78 29.74
N PRO A 477 13.96 -26.79 30.39
CA PRO A 477 12.66 -26.67 31.03
C PRO A 477 12.74 -25.80 32.28
N ILE A 478 11.78 -24.88 32.41
CA ILE A 478 11.58 -24.01 33.55
C ILE A 478 10.34 -24.53 34.29
N TYR A 479 10.56 -25.41 35.26
CA TYR A 479 9.48 -25.95 36.10
C TYR A 479 8.78 -24.86 36.92
N ARG A 480 7.48 -25.04 37.20
CA ARG A 480 6.69 -24.10 38.01
C ARG A 480 7.35 -23.82 39.37
N GLY A 481 7.38 -22.54 39.73
CA GLY A 481 8.01 -22.04 40.96
C GLY A 481 9.40 -21.43 40.73
N ASN A 482 10.09 -21.80 39.64
CA ASN A 482 11.35 -21.15 39.28
C ASN A 482 11.13 -19.73 38.70
N PRO A 483 12.07 -18.79 38.91
CA PRO A 483 11.98 -17.46 38.33
C PRO A 483 12.06 -17.53 36.81
N LEU A 484 11.07 -16.96 36.13
CA LEU A 484 10.97 -16.90 34.68
C LEU A 484 10.76 -15.46 34.22
N VAL A 485 11.24 -15.15 33.03
CA VAL A 485 11.07 -13.85 32.40
C VAL A 485 10.37 -14.06 31.06
N LYS A 486 9.31 -13.29 30.77
CA LYS A 486 8.54 -13.43 29.52
C LYS A 486 8.87 -12.34 28.51
N CYS A 487 8.71 -12.68 27.24
CA CYS A 487 8.63 -11.72 26.14
C CYS A 487 7.29 -10.96 26.22
N PRO A 488 7.28 -9.61 26.21
CA PRO A 488 6.06 -8.80 26.34
C PRO A 488 5.06 -9.01 25.19
N LEU A 489 5.54 -9.23 23.96
CA LEU A 489 4.69 -9.54 22.81
C LEU A 489 4.24 -11.01 22.79
N SER A 490 5.21 -11.93 22.68
CA SER A 490 4.92 -13.32 22.33
C SER A 490 4.61 -14.22 23.52
N GLY A 491 4.82 -13.76 24.76
CA GLY A 491 4.69 -14.60 25.95
C GLY A 491 5.74 -15.72 26.07
N ALA A 492 6.73 -15.78 25.16
CA ALA A 492 7.83 -16.76 25.20
C ALA A 492 8.62 -16.63 26.52
N ALA A 493 8.87 -17.77 27.17
CA ALA A 493 9.57 -17.82 28.45
C ALA A 493 11.10 -17.92 28.28
N TYR A 494 11.81 -17.30 29.21
CA TYR A 494 13.26 -17.29 29.29
C TYR A 494 13.73 -17.42 30.74
N LEU A 495 14.94 -17.95 30.92
CA LEU A 495 15.66 -17.88 32.18
C LEU A 495 16.05 -16.41 32.49
N PRO A 496 16.17 -16.02 33.77
CA PRO A 496 16.48 -14.64 34.17
C PRO A 496 17.78 -14.06 33.56
N GLU A 497 18.75 -14.94 33.26
CA GLU A 497 20.02 -14.61 32.59
C GLU A 497 19.86 -13.92 31.22
N PHE A 498 18.73 -14.12 30.55
CA PHE A 498 18.43 -13.52 29.25
C PHE A 498 17.62 -12.22 29.33
N LYS A 499 17.33 -11.70 30.54
CA LYS A 499 16.63 -10.42 30.71
C LYS A 499 17.43 -9.28 30.05
N GLY A 500 16.74 -8.40 29.33
CA GLY A 500 17.36 -7.30 28.56
C GLY A 500 17.97 -7.71 27.22
N GLN A 501 18.01 -9.00 26.86
CA GLN A 501 18.43 -9.44 25.53
C GLN A 501 17.28 -9.40 24.52
N LEU A 502 17.61 -9.43 23.23
CA LEU A 502 16.63 -9.61 22.16
C LEU A 502 16.04 -11.03 22.15
N CYS A 503 14.71 -11.10 22.11
CA CYS A 503 13.91 -12.32 22.05
C CYS A 503 14.21 -13.14 20.79
N ARG A 504 14.59 -14.42 20.93
CA ARG A 504 14.95 -15.31 19.80
C ARG A 504 13.74 -15.73 18.95
N VAL A 505 12.53 -15.62 19.50
CA VAL A 505 11.25 -15.89 18.82
C VAL A 505 10.89 -14.73 17.89
N THR A 506 10.71 -13.53 18.45
CA THR A 506 10.24 -12.34 17.71
C THR A 506 11.38 -11.62 16.97
N LYS A 507 12.62 -11.76 17.43
CA LYS A 507 13.83 -10.96 17.07
C LYS A 507 13.73 -9.44 17.27
N ALA A 508 12.55 -8.91 17.55
CA ALA A 508 12.27 -7.48 17.65
C ALA A 508 12.17 -6.98 19.10
N THR A 509 11.72 -7.82 20.03
CA THR A 509 11.38 -7.40 21.41
C THR A 509 12.47 -7.70 22.43
N GLU A 510 12.51 -6.88 23.48
CA GLU A 510 13.37 -7.06 24.65
C GLU A 510 12.75 -8.02 25.66
N ILE A 511 13.54 -8.96 26.19
CA ILE A 511 13.07 -9.96 27.16
C ILE A 511 12.91 -9.34 28.55
N GLY A 512 11.71 -9.43 29.13
CA GLY A 512 11.43 -8.94 30.49
C GLY A 512 11.23 -7.45 30.63
N LYS A 513 10.97 -6.76 29.51
CA LYS A 513 10.58 -5.35 29.49
C LYS A 513 9.11 -5.17 29.90
N GLU A 514 8.86 -4.19 30.75
CA GLU A 514 7.51 -3.76 31.10
C GLU A 514 6.88 -3.00 29.93
N SER A 515 5.59 -3.26 29.67
CA SER A 515 4.86 -2.70 28.53
C SER A 515 3.37 -2.61 28.83
N LEU A 516 2.67 -1.70 28.15
CA LEU A 516 1.23 -1.47 28.35
C LEU A 516 0.36 -2.65 27.85
N GLY A 517 0.95 -3.60 27.14
CA GLY A 517 0.30 -4.73 26.46
C GLY A 517 -0.25 -4.37 25.09
N LEU A 518 -0.55 -5.40 24.29
CA LEU A 518 -1.05 -5.28 22.91
C LEU A 518 -2.22 -4.29 22.79
N ARG A 519 -2.12 -3.34 21.86
CA ARG A 519 -3.21 -2.42 21.47
C ARG A 519 -3.46 -2.51 19.96
N ILE A 520 -4.60 -3.07 19.60
CA ILE A 520 -5.06 -3.30 18.21
C ILE A 520 -6.51 -2.84 17.99
N SER A 521 -7.18 -2.34 19.02
CA SER A 521 -8.54 -1.80 18.94
C SER A 521 -8.64 -0.46 19.66
N MET A 522 -9.40 0.48 19.09
CA MET A 522 -9.72 1.76 19.75
C MET A 522 -10.50 1.54 21.06
N SER A 523 -11.22 0.41 21.19
CA SER A 523 -11.94 0.04 22.42
C SER A 523 -11.04 -0.15 23.66
N GLN A 524 -9.73 -0.30 23.47
CA GLN A 524 -8.75 -0.52 24.54
C GLN A 524 -8.17 0.78 25.13
N PHE A 525 -8.65 1.95 24.68
CA PHE A 525 -8.23 3.28 25.15
C PHE A 525 -9.39 4.05 25.82
N ARG A 526 -10.16 3.35 26.65
CA ARG A 526 -11.17 3.94 27.55
C ARG A 526 -10.52 4.51 28.80
#